data_AF-A0A954D061-F1
#
_entry.id   AF-A0A954D061-F1
#
_cell.length_a   1.000
_cell.length_b   1.000
_cell.length_c   1.000
_cell.angle_alpha   90.00
_cell.angle_beta   90.00
_cell.angle_gamma   90.00
#
_symmetry.space_group_name_H-M   'P 1'
#
loop_
_entity.id
_entity.type
_entity.pdbx_description
1 polymer ?
#
loop_
_entity_poly.entity_id
_entity_poly.type
_entity_poly.pdbx_seq_one_letter_code
_entity_poly.pdbx_strand_id
1 'polypeptide(L)' 'MPTTRGTRKLAFLGYALIGVGPTILLDVFAPRAFDITARKDTVDYEFRSESYAEEFADNNGAAVE' A
#
# COMPACT_ATOMS: atom_id res chain seq x y z
N MET A 1 4.53 -32.46 24.07
CA MET A 1 5.40 -31.26 24.08
C MET A 1 5.61 -30.79 22.65
N PRO A 2 5.15 -29.60 22.25
CA PRO A 2 5.44 -29.08 20.91
C PRO A 2 6.95 -28.98 20.74
N THR A 3 7.48 -29.57 19.66
CA THR A 3 8.92 -29.57 19.39
C THR A 3 9.37 -28.13 19.18
N THR A 4 10.46 -27.74 19.83
CA THR A 4 11.00 -26.36 19.87
C THR A 4 11.21 -25.74 18.49
N ARG A 5 11.39 -26.55 17.44
CA ARG A 5 11.44 -26.10 16.04
C ARG A 5 10.07 -25.66 15.48
N GLY A 6 8.99 -26.39 15.79
CA GLY A 6 7.65 -26.05 15.31
C GLY A 6 7.13 -24.76 15.92
N THR A 7 7.30 -24.60 17.23
CA THR A 7 6.91 -23.38 17.96
C THR A 7 7.68 -22.15 17.48
N ARG A 8 8.99 -22.29 17.18
CA ARG A 8 9.79 -21.21 16.60
C ARG A 8 9.26 -20.76 15.23
N LYS A 9 8.93 -21.69 14.33
CA LYS A 9 8.39 -21.36 13.01
C LYS A 9 7.05 -20.62 13.11
N LEU A 10 6.16 -21.07 13.98
CA LEU A 10 4.89 -20.39 14.25
C LEU A 10 5.10 -18.98 14.83
N ALA A 11 6.06 -18.81 15.75
CA ALA A 11 6.38 -17.50 16.30
C ALA A 11 6.91 -16.53 15.23
N PHE A 12 7.80 -17.00 14.35
CA PHE A 12 8.30 -16.18 13.23
C PHE A 12 7.19 -15.85 12.22
N LEU A 13 6.32 -16.81 11.90
CA LEU A 13 5.20 -16.57 11.00
C LEU A 13 4.22 -15.55 11.59
N GLY A 14 3.89 -15.69 12.88
CA GLY A 14 3.05 -14.73 13.60
C GLY A 14 3.68 -13.34 13.63
N TYR A 15 4.98 -13.24 13.90
CA TYR A 15 5.71 -11.97 13.87
C TYR A 15 5.71 -11.34 12.47
N ALA A 16 5.95 -12.12 11.42
CA ALA A 16 5.90 -11.64 10.05
C ALA A 16 4.50 -11.16 9.64
N LEU A 17 3.46 -11.91 10.03
CA LEU A 17 2.07 -11.53 9.77
C LEU A 17 1.66 -10.25 10.52
N ILE A 18 2.10 -10.07 11.76
CA ILE A 18 1.80 -8.84 12.52
C ILE A 18 2.63 -7.66 12.02
N GLY A 19 3.89 -7.89 11.62
CA GLY A 19 4.78 -6.83 11.14
C GLY A 19 4.44 -6.35 9.72
N VAL A 20 4.20 -7.30 8.80
CA VAL A 20 4.03 -7.00 7.36
C VAL A 20 2.56 -7.05 6.94
N GLY A 21 1.75 -7.88 7.60
CA GLY A 21 0.34 -8.06 7.24
C GLY A 21 -0.46 -6.76 7.25
N PRO A 22 -0.39 -5.91 8.29
CA PRO A 22 -1.11 -4.62 8.29
C PRO A 22 -0.73 -3.73 7.12
N THR A 23 0.55 -3.65 6.75
CA THR A 23 1.01 -2.84 5.61
C THR A 23 0.44 -3.36 4.29
N ILE A 24 0.47 -4.68 4.07
CA ILE A 24 -0.11 -5.28 2.86
C ILE A 24 -1.63 -5.05 2.83
N LEU A 25 -2.32 -5.21 3.96
CA LEU A 25 -3.76 -4.99 4.04
C LEU A 25 -4.12 -3.54 3.71
N LEU A 26 -3.34 -2.56 4.21
CA LEU A 26 -3.53 -1.15 3.86
C LEU A 26 -3.31 -0.92 2.37
N ASP A 27 -2.25 -1.44 1.76
CA ASP A 27 -2.00 -1.26 0.32
C ASP A 27 -3.08 -1.90 -0.57
N VAL A 28 -3.80 -2.92 -0.08
CA VAL A 28 -4.88 -3.60 -0.81
C VAL A 28 -6.24 -2.90 -0.62
N PHE A 29 -6.62 -2.59 0.61
CA PHE A 29 -7.95 -2.04 0.92
C PHE A 29 -8.00 -0.50 0.87
N ALA A 30 -6.86 0.15 1.01
CA ALA A 30 -6.70 1.60 0.93
C ALA A 30 -5.46 1.92 0.08
N PRO A 31 -5.51 1.59 -1.23
CA PRO A 31 -4.37 1.82 -2.11
C PRO A 31 -3.99 3.30 -2.09
N ARG A 32 -2.68 3.55 -2.15
CA ARG A 32 -2.16 4.92 -2.18
C ARG A 32 -2.74 5.67 -3.37
N ALA A 33 -2.95 6.97 -3.21
CA ALA A 33 -3.45 7.84 -4.26
C ALA A 33 -2.56 7.81 -5.52
N PHE A 34 -1.24 7.85 -5.30
CA PHE A 34 -0.24 7.90 -6.36
C PHE A 34 0.75 6.75 -6.24
N ASP A 35 1.14 6.21 -7.38
CA ASP A 35 2.39 5.49 -7.52
C ASP A 35 3.51 6.46 -7.92
N ILE A 36 4.70 6.24 -7.36
CA ILE A 36 5.85 7.12 -7.58
C ILE A 36 6.96 6.27 -8.17
N THR A 37 7.25 6.49 -9.44
CA THR A 37 8.36 5.85 -10.12
C THR A 37 9.51 6.83 -10.25
N ALA A 38 10.55 6.65 -9.44
CA ALA A 38 11.77 7.44 -9.55
C ALA A 38 12.74 6.81 -10.57
N ARG A 39 13.11 7.57 -11.58
CA ARG A 39 14.20 7.27 -12.53
C ARG A 39 15.39 8.18 -12.21
N LYS A 40 16.53 7.92 -12.88
CA LYS A 40 17.79 8.66 -12.65
C LYS A 40 17.62 10.18 -12.77
N ASP A 41 16.80 10.64 -13.71
CA ASP A 41 16.64 12.06 -14.05
C ASP A 41 15.19 12.55 -14.00
N THR A 42 14.22 11.68 -13.69
CA THR A 42 12.79 12.01 -13.66
C THR A 42 12.07 11.31 -12.51
N VAL A 43 10.96 11.88 -12.04
CA VAL A 43 10.04 11.24 -11.11
C VAL A 43 8.67 11.26 -11.76
N ASP A 44 8.15 10.07 -12.08
CA ASP A 44 6.85 9.88 -12.70
C ASP A 44 5.81 9.66 -11.59
N TYR A 45 4.72 10.45 -11.60
CA TYR A 45 3.60 10.32 -10.68
C TYR A 45 2.38 9.83 -11.44
N GLU A 46 1.89 8.64 -11.09
CA GLU A 46 0.72 8.04 -11.74
C GLU A 46 -0.38 7.82 -10.69
N PHE A 47 -1.63 8.14 -11.01
CA PHE A 47 -2.75 7.82 -10.13
C PHE A 47 -2.90 6.30 -10.05
N ARG A 48 -2.84 5.78 -8.83
CA ARG A 48 -3.00 4.34 -8.58
C ARG A 48 -4.43 3.96 -8.21
N SER A 49 -5.21 4.93 -7.72
CA SER A 49 -6.63 4.76 -7.38
C SER A 49 -7.48 5.55 -8.37
N GLU A 50 -8.32 4.85 -9.13
CA GLU A 50 -9.28 5.44 -10.06
C GLU A 50 -10.30 6.34 -9.34
N SER A 51 -10.88 5.84 -8.24
CA SER A 51 -11.82 6.62 -7.43
C SER A 51 -11.22 7.91 -6.88
N TYR A 52 -9.94 7.89 -6.50
CA TYR A 52 -9.24 9.11 -6.07
C TYR A 52 -8.94 10.03 -7.26
N ALA A 53 -8.64 9.50 -8.44
CA ALA A 53 -8.42 10.29 -9.65
C ALA A 53 -9.70 11.02 -10.08
N GLU A 54 -10.86 10.35 -9.98
CA GLU A 54 -12.18 10.95 -10.21
C GLU A 54 -12.47 12.06 -9.19
N GLU A 55 -12.31 11.79 -7.89
CA GLU A 55 -12.49 12.79 -6.84
C GLU A 55 -11.55 13.99 -7.02
N PHE A 56 -10.30 13.73 -7.40
CA PHE A 56 -9.33 14.78 -7.71
C PHE A 56 -9.76 15.60 -8.93
N ALA A 57 -10.28 14.96 -9.98
CA ALA A 57 -10.77 15.63 -11.17
C ALA A 57 -12.01 16.48 -10.88
N ASP A 58 -12.96 15.98 -10.09
CA ASP A 58 -14.17 16.71 -9.69
C ASP A 58 -13.82 17.95 -8.85
N ASN A 59 -12.94 17.79 -7.86
CA ASN A 59 -12.50 18.88 -7.00
C ASN A 59 -11.75 19.98 -7.77
N ASN A 60 -10.96 19.61 -8.78
CA ASN A 60 -10.20 20.58 -9.57
C ASN A 60 -10.99 21.11 -10.77
N GLY A 61 -11.93 20.36 -11.35
CA GLY A 61 -12.82 20.81 -12.40
C GLY A 61 -13.76 21.92 -11.93
N ALA A 62 -14.20 21.86 -10.67
CA ALA A 62 -14.93 22.94 -10.00
C ALA A 62 -14.07 24.20 -9.72
N ALA A 63 -12.75 24.12 -9.86
CA ALA A 63 -11.84 25.26 -9.65
C ALA A 63 -11.46 26.00 -10.95
N VAL A 64 -11.98 25.57 -12.12
CA VAL A 64 -11.68 26.17 -13.44
C VAL A 64 -12.89 26.89 -14.06
N GLU A 65 -13.99 27.11 -13.33
CA GLU A 65 -15.05 28.06 -13.72
C GLU A 65 -14.88 29.45 -13.08
#